data_AF-A0A532F3U3-F1
#
_entry.id   AF-A0A532F3U3-F1
#
_cell.length_a   1.000
_cell.length_b   1.000
_cell.length_c   1.000
_cell.angle_alpha   90.00
_cell.angle_beta   90.00
_cell.angle_gamma   90.00
#
_symmetry.space_group_name_H-M   'P 1'
#
loop_
_entity.id
_entity.type
_entity.pdbx_description
1 polymer ?
#
loop_
_entity_poly.entity_id
_entity_poly.type
_entity_poly.pdbx_seq_one_letter_code
_entity_poly.pdbx_strand_id
1 'polypeptide(L)'
;HGLVFMDTPGYDPVSATGQVAGGANVIVFTTGRGSCFGCRPTPSIKVASNSTMYHTMEEDMDVNCGVIASGEKTIAGMGREIFELIVETASGRKTKSEEFGYGDNEFVPWHLGATL
;
A
#
# COMPACT_ATOMS: atom_id res chain seq x y z
N HIS A 1 4.01 -1.11 21.55
CA HIS A 1 4.95 -1.22 20.42
C HIS A 1 5.14 -2.68 20.08
N GLY A 2 5.18 -3.01 18.79
CA GLY A 2 5.12 -4.39 18.29
C GLY A 2 4.02 -4.55 17.25
N LEU A 3 3.66 -5.78 16.95
CA LEU A 3 2.51 -6.07 16.08
C LEU A 3 1.21 -5.67 16.78
N VAL A 4 0.39 -4.88 16.10
CA VAL A 4 -0.95 -4.48 16.54
C VAL A 4 -1.94 -4.92 15.47
N PHE A 5 -3.08 -5.44 15.90
CA PHE A 5 -4.22 -5.70 15.02
C PHE A 5 -5.21 -4.54 15.14
N MET A 6 -5.65 -3.98 14.02
CA MET A 6 -6.66 -2.93 13.99
C MET A 6 -7.89 -3.46 13.27
N ASP A 7 -9.03 -3.44 13.96
CA ASP A 7 -10.32 -3.81 13.38
C ASP A 7 -10.87 -2.65 12.55
N THR A 8 -10.76 -2.77 11.23
CA THR A 8 -11.25 -1.79 10.26
C THR A 8 -12.10 -2.49 9.19
N PRO A 9 -13.01 -1.75 8.51
CA PRO A 9 -13.76 -2.30 7.39
C PRO A 9 -12.86 -2.82 6.26
N GLY A 10 -13.37 -3.77 5.47
CA GLY A 10 -12.64 -4.35 4.34
C GLY A 10 -12.55 -3.46 3.09
N TYR A 11 -13.23 -2.30 3.05
CA TYR A 11 -13.16 -1.37 1.93
C TYR A 11 -11.90 -0.52 2.01
N ASP A 12 -11.02 -0.62 1.01
CA ASP A 12 -9.64 -0.12 1.05
C ASP A 12 -9.47 1.31 1.60
N PRO A 13 -10.18 2.34 1.09
CA PRO A 13 -9.99 3.71 1.57
C PRO A 13 -10.39 3.88 3.02
N VAL A 14 -11.48 3.23 3.46
CA VAL A 14 -11.94 3.28 4.85
C VAL A 14 -11.01 2.51 5.77
N SER A 15 -10.52 1.35 5.32
CA SER A 15 -9.57 0.52 6.05
C SER A 15 -8.26 1.28 6.33
N ALA A 16 -7.67 1.82 5.27
CA ALA A 16 -6.42 2.57 5.34
C ALA A 16 -6.59 3.88 6.12
N THR A 17 -7.73 4.57 5.98
CA THR A 17 -8.02 5.77 6.78
C THR A 17 -8.01 5.47 8.27
N GLY A 18 -8.58 4.33 8.70
CA GLY A 18 -8.51 3.89 10.09
C GLY A 18 -7.06 3.67 10.56
N GLN A 19 -6.24 3.03 9.73
CA GLN A 19 -4.81 2.79 10.02
C GLN A 19 -4.02 4.10 10.15
N VAL A 20 -4.23 5.03 9.24
CA VAL A 20 -3.60 6.36 9.27
C VAL A 20 -4.06 7.15 10.48
N ALA A 21 -5.37 7.19 10.77
CA ALA A 21 -5.92 7.85 11.94
C ALA A 21 -5.40 7.23 13.26
N GLY A 22 -5.10 5.94 13.27
CA GLY A 22 -4.46 5.26 14.40
C GLY A 22 -2.95 5.47 14.51
N GLY A 23 -2.33 6.23 13.60
CA GLY A 23 -0.92 6.63 13.66
C GLY A 23 0.02 5.88 12.71
N ALA A 24 -0.50 5.24 11.64
CA ALA A 24 0.35 4.68 10.61
C ALA A 24 0.99 5.77 9.74
N ASN A 25 2.33 5.80 9.69
CA ASN A 25 3.12 6.79 8.94
C ASN A 25 3.59 6.30 7.56
N VAL A 26 3.42 5.01 7.26
CA VAL A 26 3.64 4.40 5.95
C VAL A 26 2.62 3.26 5.79
N ILE A 27 1.99 3.14 4.63
CA ILE A 27 1.10 2.03 4.28
C ILE A 27 1.78 1.15 3.23
N VAL A 28 1.79 -0.16 3.45
CA VAL A 28 2.14 -1.15 2.41
C VAL A 28 0.85 -1.78 1.92
N PHE A 29 0.48 -1.48 0.68
CA PHE A 29 -0.79 -1.85 0.08
C PHE A 29 -0.59 -2.92 -0.98
N THR A 30 -1.05 -4.14 -0.74
CA THR A 30 -0.93 -5.23 -1.70
C THR A 30 -2.12 -5.23 -2.66
N THR A 31 -1.86 -5.38 -3.97
CA THR A 31 -2.93 -5.53 -4.95
C THR A 31 -2.59 -6.58 -6.01
N GLY A 32 -3.59 -7.37 -6.40
CA GLY A 32 -3.51 -8.31 -7.52
C GLY A 32 -4.39 -7.91 -8.71
N ARG A 33 -5.17 -6.84 -8.58
CA ARG A 33 -6.18 -6.40 -9.56
C ARG A 33 -5.98 -4.96 -10.04
N GLY A 34 -4.85 -4.34 -9.71
CA GLY A 34 -4.51 -3.00 -10.18
C GLY A 34 -5.29 -1.89 -9.47
N SER A 35 -5.44 -1.97 -8.15
CA SER A 35 -5.99 -0.85 -7.39
C SER A 35 -4.98 0.30 -7.39
N CYS A 36 -5.38 1.45 -7.95
CA CYS A 36 -4.58 2.68 -8.01
C CYS A 36 -4.57 3.46 -6.68
N PHE A 37 -4.57 2.73 -5.55
CA PHE A 37 -4.71 3.33 -4.22
C PHE A 37 -3.56 4.31 -3.90
N GLY A 38 -3.91 5.40 -3.20
CA GLY A 38 -3.02 6.34 -2.53
C GLY A 38 -3.77 6.87 -1.29
N CYS A 39 -3.09 7.40 -0.27
CA CYS A 39 -3.79 7.81 0.96
C CYS A 39 -3.15 9.03 1.62
N ARG A 40 -3.41 10.24 1.11
CA ARG A 40 -2.89 11.43 1.81
C ARG A 40 -3.55 11.54 3.20
N PRO A 41 -2.78 11.81 4.26
CA PRO A 41 -1.40 12.31 4.27
C PRO A 41 -0.27 11.27 4.30
N THR A 42 -0.55 9.97 4.35
CA THR A 42 0.44 8.91 4.55
C THR A 42 0.90 8.27 3.22
N PRO A 43 2.22 8.13 2.97
CA PRO A 43 2.70 7.49 1.75
C PRO A 43 2.28 6.01 1.67
N SER A 44 1.88 5.58 0.48
CA SER A 44 1.36 4.23 0.21
C SER A 44 2.23 3.50 -0.81
N ILE A 45 3.02 2.53 -0.33
CA ILE A 45 3.85 1.63 -1.14
C ILE A 45 2.93 0.54 -1.72
N LYS A 46 2.74 0.54 -3.03
CA LYS A 46 1.92 -0.47 -3.72
C LYS A 46 2.74 -1.67 -4.15
N VAL A 47 2.30 -2.85 -3.71
CA VAL A 47 2.96 -4.12 -3.95
C VAL A 47 2.08 -5.00 -4.83
N ALA A 48 2.56 -5.28 -6.04
CA ALA A 48 1.87 -6.13 -7.01
C ALA A 48 2.07 -7.61 -6.67
N SER A 49 0.98 -8.38 -6.59
CA SER A 49 1.05 -9.82 -6.30
C SER A 49 1.42 -10.69 -7.51
N ASN A 50 1.46 -10.14 -8.72
CA ASN A 50 1.81 -10.86 -9.94
C ASN A 50 2.53 -9.96 -10.96
N SER A 51 3.49 -10.54 -11.68
CA SER A 51 4.35 -9.80 -12.61
C SER A 51 3.59 -9.27 -13.82
N THR A 52 2.59 -10.00 -14.32
CA THR A 52 1.78 -9.56 -15.48
C THR A 52 1.11 -8.21 -15.23
N MET A 53 0.46 -8.07 -14.07
CA MET A 53 -0.16 -6.82 -13.66
C MET A 53 0.90 -5.74 -13.40
N TYR A 54 1.98 -6.09 -12.69
CA TYR A 54 3.08 -5.15 -12.45
C TYR A 54 3.60 -4.53 -13.76
N HIS A 55 3.88 -5.33 -14.78
CA HIS A 55 4.40 -4.82 -16.06
C HIS A 55 3.38 -3.99 -16.85
N THR A 56 2.08 -4.24 -16.66
CA THR A 56 1.02 -3.46 -17.32
C THR A 56 0.76 -2.14 -16.61
N MET A 57 1.03 -2.08 -15.31
CA MET A 57 0.79 -0.92 -14.44
C MET A 57 2.08 -0.47 -13.74
N GLU A 58 3.22 -0.59 -14.44
CA GLU A 58 4.53 -0.38 -13.82
C GLU A 58 4.64 1.05 -13.29
N GLU A 59 4.06 2.01 -13.99
CA GLU A 59 4.02 3.41 -13.56
C GLU A 59 3.29 3.60 -12.22
N ASP A 60 2.37 2.72 -11.85
CA ASP A 60 1.61 2.82 -10.61
C ASP A 60 2.14 1.89 -9.49
N MET A 61 2.87 0.81 -9.80
CA MET A 61 3.28 -0.21 -8.82
C MET A 61 4.72 -0.02 -8.32
N ASP A 62 4.92 0.10 -7.01
CA ASP A 62 6.26 0.30 -6.43
C ASP A 62 7.10 -0.98 -6.40
N VAL A 63 6.48 -2.15 -6.18
CA VAL A 63 7.17 -3.44 -6.02
C VAL A 63 6.47 -4.55 -6.80
N ASN A 64 7.25 -5.38 -7.52
CA ASN A 64 6.78 -6.63 -8.10
C ASN A 64 7.06 -7.81 -7.18
N CYS A 65 6.05 -8.38 -6.52
CA CYS A 65 6.18 -9.63 -5.76
C CYS A 65 5.86 -10.89 -6.59
N GLY A 66 5.43 -10.75 -7.84
CA GLY A 66 5.22 -11.89 -8.75
C GLY A 66 6.48 -12.71 -9.02
N VAL A 67 7.66 -12.11 -8.87
CA VAL A 67 8.98 -12.77 -8.98
C VAL A 67 9.21 -13.87 -7.94
N ILE A 68 8.41 -13.89 -6.86
CA ILE A 68 8.42 -14.99 -5.89
C ILE A 68 7.86 -16.25 -6.56
N ALA A 69 6.78 -16.12 -7.34
CA ALA A 69 6.12 -17.25 -7.98
C ALA A 69 6.93 -17.83 -9.15
N SER A 70 7.78 -17.01 -9.81
CA SER A 70 8.71 -17.48 -10.84
C SER A 70 9.98 -18.12 -10.28
N GLY A 71 10.22 -18.00 -8.96
CA GLY A 71 11.42 -18.51 -8.29
C GLY A 71 12.66 -17.61 -8.43
N GLU A 72 12.52 -16.42 -9.03
CA GLU A 72 13.62 -15.45 -9.16
C GLU A 72 14.05 -14.87 -7.81
N LYS A 73 13.11 -14.72 -6.86
CA LYS A 73 13.40 -14.29 -5.49
C LYS A 73 12.68 -15.13 -4.46
N THR A 74 13.28 -15.21 -3.27
CA THR A 74 12.66 -15.86 -2.11
C THR A 74 11.74 -14.89 -1.37
N ILE A 75 10.80 -15.42 -0.58
CA ILE A 75 9.96 -14.61 0.32
C ILE A 75 10.82 -13.75 1.26
N ALA A 76 11.89 -14.31 1.82
CA ALA A 76 12.79 -13.58 2.71
C ALA A 76 13.54 -12.44 1.99
N GLY A 77 13.97 -12.68 0.74
CA GLY A 77 14.58 -11.66 -0.11
C GLY A 77 13.62 -10.51 -0.39
N MET A 78 12.38 -10.82 -0.82
CA MET A 78 11.39 -9.77 -1.04
C MET A 78 10.98 -9.03 0.24
N GLY A 79 10.91 -9.74 1.36
CA GLY A 79 10.64 -9.10 2.66
C GLY A 79 11.73 -8.09 3.04
N ARG A 80 13.00 -8.36 2.71
CA ARG A 80 14.11 -7.43 2.92
C ARG A 80 13.97 -6.17 2.06
N GLU A 81 13.66 -6.34 0.79
CA GLU A 81 13.50 -5.23 -0.15
C GLU A 81 12.32 -4.32 0.21
N ILE A 82 11.17 -4.92 0.58
CA ILE A 82 10.02 -4.15 1.05
C ILE A 82 10.37 -3.39 2.34
N PHE A 83 11.11 -4.02 3.27
CA PHE A 83 11.53 -3.35 4.49
C PHE A 83 12.45 -2.16 4.22
N GLU A 84 13.43 -2.31 3.34
CA GLU A 84 14.33 -1.22 2.93
C GLU A 84 13.55 -0.08 2.28
N LEU A 85 12.60 -0.41 1.39
CA LEU A 85 11.72 0.59 0.78
C LEU A 85 10.86 1.33 1.80
N ILE A 86 10.32 0.64 2.81
CA ILE A 86 9.60 1.30 3.93
C ILE A 86 10.49 2.33 4.61
N VAL A 87 11.76 2.00 4.88
CA VAL A 87 12.71 2.92 5.54
C VAL A 87 13.03 4.11 4.64
N GLU A 88 13.27 3.89 3.35
CA GLU A 88 13.51 4.96 2.38
C GLU A 88 12.31 5.89 2.24
N THR A 89 11.09 5.34 2.15
CA THR A 89 9.85 6.11 2.06
C THR A 89 9.60 6.90 3.34
N ALA A 90 9.78 6.30 4.51
CA ALA A 90 9.73 7.02 5.78
C ALA A 90 10.80 8.13 5.87
N SER A 91 11.89 8.02 5.12
CA SER A 91 12.96 9.01 5.02
C SER A 91 12.74 10.07 3.92
N GLY A 92 11.61 10.02 3.21
CA GLY A 92 11.21 11.03 2.23
C GLY A 92 11.29 10.60 0.75
N ARG A 93 11.61 9.33 0.46
CA ARG A 93 11.43 8.80 -0.90
C ARG A 93 9.94 8.73 -1.22
N LYS A 94 9.50 9.44 -2.27
CA LYS A 94 8.11 9.40 -2.71
C LYS A 94 7.74 8.04 -3.27
N THR A 95 6.51 7.60 -2.99
CA THR A 95 5.90 6.44 -3.65
C THR A 95 5.34 6.85 -5.01
N LYS A 96 5.13 5.90 -5.92
CA LYS A 96 4.51 6.17 -7.22
C LYS A 96 3.13 6.81 -7.08
N SER A 97 2.33 6.39 -6.08
CA SER A 97 1.05 7.05 -5.77
C SER A 97 1.19 8.55 -5.46
N GLU A 98 2.24 8.94 -4.72
CA GLU A 98 2.51 10.35 -4.42
C GLU A 98 2.98 11.13 -5.64
N GLU A 99 3.80 10.52 -6.50
CA GLU A 99 4.30 11.12 -7.74
C GLU A 99 3.17 11.35 -8.75
N PHE A 100 2.24 10.40 -8.88
CA PHE A 100 1.04 10.52 -9.71
C PHE A 100 -0.03 11.45 -9.14
N GLY A 101 0.08 11.81 -7.86
CA GLY A 101 -0.88 12.68 -7.18
C GLY A 101 -2.14 11.97 -6.68
N TYR A 102 -2.12 10.65 -6.52
CA TYR A 102 -3.21 9.90 -5.89
C TYR A 102 -3.27 10.13 -4.38
N GLY A 103 -4.46 9.97 -3.80
CA GLY A 103 -4.67 10.00 -2.35
C GLY A 103 -5.52 11.16 -1.82
N ASP A 104 -5.89 12.14 -2.65
CA ASP A 104 -6.73 13.29 -2.22
C ASP A 104 -8.16 12.87 -1.84
N ASN A 105 -8.71 11.82 -2.47
CA ASN A 105 -10.10 11.38 -2.29
C ASN A 105 -10.22 10.07 -1.50
N GLU A 106 -9.10 9.53 -1.04
CA GLU A 106 -8.99 8.20 -0.46
C GLU A 106 -8.89 8.22 1.07
N PHE A 107 -8.88 9.41 1.68
CA PHE A 107 -9.06 9.58 3.13
C PHE A 107 -10.55 9.61 3.46
N VAL A 108 -11.13 8.45 3.71
CA VAL A 108 -12.57 8.22 3.89
C VAL A 108 -12.84 7.67 5.29
N PRO A 109 -13.31 8.49 6.26
CA PRO A 109 -13.69 8.01 7.58
C PRO A 109 -14.81 6.97 7.51
N TRP A 110 -14.80 6.02 8.44
CA TRP A 110 -15.87 5.04 8.54
C TRP A 110 -17.15 5.68 9.09
N HIS A 111 -18.22 5.69 8.30
CA HIS A 111 -19.54 6.08 8.76
C HIS A 111 -20.25 4.89 9.41
N LEU A 112 -20.52 5.00 10.72
CA LEU A 112 -21.33 4.05 11.47
C LEU A 112 -22.81 4.41 11.35
N GLY A 113 -23.63 3.46 10.88
CA GLY A 113 -25.09 3.63 10.76
C GLY A 113 -25.57 3.77 9.32
N ALA A 114 -26.87 4.05 9.16
CA ALA A 114 -27.48 4.23 7.84
C ALA A 114 -27.06 5.56 7.22
N THR A 115 -26.66 5.53 5.95
CA THR A 115 -26.53 6.73 5.11
C THR A 115 -27.91 7.01 4.52
N LEU A 116 -28.49 8.18 4.80
CA LEU A 116 -29.77 8.63 4.26
C LEU A 116 -29.60 9.33 2.91
#